data_AF-A0A7X9D818-F1
#
_entry.id   AF-A0A7X9D818-F1
#
_cell.length_a   1.000
_cell.length_b   1.000
_cell.length_c   1.000
_cell.angle_alpha   90.00
_cell.angle_beta   90.00
_cell.angle_gamma   90.00
#
_symmetry.space_group_name_H-M   'P 1'
#
loop_
_entity.id
_entity.type
_entity.pdbx_description
1 polymer ?
#
loop_
_entity_poly.entity_id
_entity_poly.type
_entity_poly.pdbx_seq_one_letter_code
_entity_poly.pdbx_strand_id
1 'polypeptide(L)'
;MNIELEITGDGSHTLFVPSINEHYHSTYGAITETMHVYIDAGLRACLKSTVNILEIGFGTGLNAFLSLLDAEKTARAVFYTSVERYPLPADKVKKLNYASLIQPSATNLFNKLHDCEWETAVKITPHFTLQKRKIDFSKSDEIAFNSDFDVIFFDAFAPEKQPEMWTQTIFDSIFALCNPHAIITTYCAKGIVRRMLQSAGFTVERLPGPPGKREMLRGRKESTFFP
;
A
#
# COMPACT_ATOMS: atom_id res chain seq x y z
N MET A 1 -18.62 3.16 11.48
CA MET A 1 -18.49 3.95 10.25
C MET A 1 -19.46 3.36 9.24
N ASN A 2 -20.37 4.15 8.66
CA ASN A 2 -21.16 3.64 7.52
C ASN A 2 -20.18 3.49 6.35
N ILE A 3 -20.14 2.31 5.73
CA ILE A 3 -19.27 2.00 4.60
C ILE A 3 -20.10 1.25 3.58
N GLU A 4 -20.14 1.77 2.36
CA GLU A 4 -20.98 1.27 1.27
C GLU A 4 -20.10 0.55 0.24
N LEU A 5 -20.61 -0.53 -0.34
CA LEU A 5 -19.89 -1.33 -1.33
C LEU A 5 -20.31 -0.86 -2.72
N GLU A 6 -19.34 -0.55 -3.58
CA GLU A 6 -19.59 -0.09 -4.94
C GLU A 6 -18.76 -0.88 -5.95
N ILE A 7 -19.20 -0.90 -7.22
CA ILE A 7 -18.48 -1.52 -8.33
C ILE A 7 -17.74 -0.43 -9.09
N THR A 8 -16.46 -0.65 -9.35
CA THR A 8 -15.59 0.26 -10.12
C THR A 8 -15.62 -0.07 -11.62
N GLY A 9 -14.98 0.77 -12.44
CA GLY A 9 -14.93 0.63 -13.89
C GLY A 9 -14.29 -0.67 -14.42
N ASP A 10 -13.46 -1.35 -13.64
CA ASP A 10 -12.88 -2.66 -14.01
C ASP A 10 -13.67 -3.86 -13.42
N GLY A 11 -14.84 -3.59 -12.83
CA GLY A 11 -15.71 -4.60 -12.23
C GLY A 11 -15.33 -4.98 -10.79
N SER A 12 -14.16 -4.54 -10.28
CA SER A 12 -13.77 -4.80 -8.91
C SER A 12 -14.59 -3.96 -7.93
N HIS A 13 -14.77 -4.46 -6.72
CA HIS A 13 -15.37 -3.70 -5.65
C HIS A 13 -14.46 -2.57 -5.16
N THR A 14 -15.06 -1.50 -4.67
CA THR A 14 -14.45 -0.50 -3.80
C THR A 14 -15.40 -0.26 -2.62
N LEU A 15 -14.92 0.47 -1.62
CA LEU A 15 -15.71 0.88 -0.48
C LEU A 15 -15.81 2.40 -0.45
N PHE A 16 -17.02 2.92 -0.32
CA PHE A 16 -17.31 4.33 -0.15
C PHE A 16 -17.54 4.65 1.32
N VAL A 17 -16.94 5.74 1.80
CA VAL A 17 -17.09 6.24 3.18
C VAL A 17 -17.83 7.58 3.15
N PRO A 18 -19.16 7.60 3.36
CA PRO A 18 -19.98 8.81 3.23
C PRO A 18 -19.54 9.95 4.16
N SER A 19 -19.04 9.63 5.36
CA SER A 19 -18.66 10.66 6.36
C SER A 19 -17.49 11.52 5.93
N ILE A 20 -16.63 11.02 5.04
CA ILE A 20 -15.53 11.79 4.46
C ILE A 20 -15.69 11.99 2.94
N ASN A 21 -16.76 11.46 2.35
CA ASN A 21 -17.01 11.47 0.91
C ASN A 21 -15.78 11.03 0.11
N GLU A 22 -15.30 9.83 0.38
CA GLU A 22 -14.08 9.26 -0.23
C GLU A 22 -14.21 7.75 -0.43
N HIS A 23 -13.55 7.24 -1.46
CA HIS A 23 -13.47 5.82 -1.77
C HIS A 23 -12.13 5.23 -1.32
N TYR A 24 -12.11 3.95 -0.95
CA TYR A 24 -10.87 3.22 -0.65
C TYR A 24 -9.96 3.06 -1.88
N HIS A 25 -10.57 2.99 -3.07
CA HIS A 25 -9.89 2.86 -4.36
C HIS A 25 -10.56 3.71 -5.43
N SER A 26 -9.84 4.00 -6.50
CA SER A 26 -10.37 4.67 -7.69
C SER A 26 -11.65 4.00 -8.21
N THR A 27 -12.67 4.81 -8.48
CA THR A 27 -13.91 4.38 -9.12
C THR A 27 -13.72 3.94 -10.57
N TYR A 28 -12.58 4.25 -11.19
CA TYR A 28 -12.24 3.78 -12.54
C TYR A 28 -11.74 2.32 -12.58
N GLY A 29 -11.33 1.76 -11.44
CA GLY A 29 -10.86 0.38 -11.34
C GLY A 29 -9.89 0.18 -10.18
N ALA A 30 -10.29 -0.57 -9.15
CA ALA A 30 -9.43 -0.78 -7.98
C ALA A 30 -8.25 -1.70 -8.29
N ILE A 31 -8.52 -2.81 -9.00
CA ILE A 31 -7.47 -3.77 -9.39
C ILE A 31 -6.49 -3.08 -10.35
N THR A 32 -7.01 -2.34 -11.32
CA THR A 32 -6.20 -1.65 -12.31
C THR A 32 -5.30 -0.59 -11.67
N GLU A 33 -5.83 0.20 -10.74
CA GLU A 33 -5.05 1.17 -9.99
C GLU A 33 -3.96 0.50 -9.15
N THR A 34 -4.31 -0.51 -8.33
CA THR A 34 -3.33 -1.19 -7.47
C THR A 34 -2.21 -1.83 -8.29
N MET A 35 -2.54 -2.52 -9.38
CA MET A 35 -1.56 -3.13 -10.26
C MET A 35 -0.58 -2.09 -10.80
N HIS A 36 -1.09 -0.97 -11.31
CA HIS A 36 -0.26 0.07 -11.92
C HIS A 36 0.60 0.83 -10.90
N VAL A 37 -0.01 1.28 -9.80
CA VAL A 37 0.64 2.17 -8.82
C VAL A 37 1.57 1.41 -7.89
N TYR A 38 1.13 0.28 -7.34
CA TYR A 38 1.83 -0.39 -6.24
C TYR A 38 2.61 -1.61 -6.72
N ILE A 39 2.04 -2.43 -7.60
CA ILE A 39 2.72 -3.64 -8.07
C ILE A 39 3.77 -3.32 -9.13
N ASP A 40 3.39 -2.67 -10.24
CA ASP A 40 4.28 -2.42 -11.37
C ASP A 40 5.31 -1.32 -11.06
N ALA A 41 4.86 -0.18 -10.56
CA ALA A 41 5.76 0.93 -10.25
C ALA A 41 6.51 0.78 -8.92
N GLY A 42 6.04 -0.07 -8.00
CA GLY A 42 6.63 -0.31 -6.69
C GLY A 42 7.35 -1.65 -6.60
N LEU A 43 6.62 -2.73 -6.30
CA LEU A 43 7.19 -4.06 -6.02
C LEU A 43 8.06 -4.61 -7.15
N ARG A 44 7.58 -4.54 -8.39
CA ARG A 44 8.31 -5.02 -9.58
C ARG A 44 9.46 -4.11 -9.98
N ALA A 45 9.41 -2.84 -9.60
CA ALA A 45 10.51 -1.89 -9.79
C ALA A 45 11.67 -2.10 -8.80
N CYS A 46 11.43 -2.79 -7.69
CA CYS A 46 12.47 -3.25 -6.78
C CYS A 46 13.08 -4.55 -7.31
N LEU A 47 14.41 -4.59 -7.52
CA LEU A 47 15.10 -5.74 -8.12
C LEU A 47 15.66 -6.73 -7.08
N LYS A 48 15.44 -6.50 -5.78
CA LYS A 48 15.93 -7.39 -4.72
C LYS A 48 15.19 -8.73 -4.74
N SER A 49 15.90 -9.82 -4.47
CA SER A 49 15.33 -11.17 -4.36
C SER A 49 14.49 -11.37 -3.10
N THR A 50 14.87 -10.67 -2.02
CA THR A 50 14.11 -10.53 -0.78
C THR A 50 13.68 -9.08 -0.63
N VAL A 51 12.40 -8.86 -0.35
CA VAL A 51 11.79 -7.52 -0.30
C VAL A 51 11.04 -7.33 1.01
N ASN A 52 11.37 -6.27 1.73
CA ASN A 52 10.58 -5.79 2.86
C ASN A 52 9.66 -4.66 2.38
N ILE A 53 8.35 -4.85 2.52
CA ILE A 53 7.34 -3.88 2.11
C ILE A 53 6.69 -3.27 3.36
N LEU A 54 6.54 -1.94 3.37
CA LEU A 54 5.64 -1.24 4.28
C LEU A 54 4.45 -0.69 3.49
N GLU A 55 3.25 -1.11 3.84
CA GLU A 55 2.01 -0.50 3.40
C GLU A 55 1.43 0.37 4.50
N ILE A 56 1.07 1.60 4.13
CA ILE A 56 0.38 2.55 4.99
C ILE A 56 -1.08 2.60 4.55
N GLY A 57 -1.92 1.84 5.26
CA GLY A 57 -3.34 1.65 4.96
C GLY A 57 -3.63 0.25 4.42
N PHE A 58 -3.81 -0.75 5.28
CA PHE A 58 -4.20 -2.10 4.85
C PHE A 58 -5.54 -2.11 4.10
N GLY A 59 -6.51 -1.33 4.59
CA GLY A 59 -7.83 -1.15 4.01
C GLY A 59 -8.49 -2.46 3.61
N THR A 60 -8.69 -2.61 2.29
CA THR A 60 -9.39 -3.78 1.71
C THR A 60 -8.49 -5.01 1.52
N GLY A 61 -7.19 -4.91 1.81
CA GLY A 61 -6.21 -5.99 1.61
C GLY A 61 -5.78 -6.21 0.16
N LEU A 62 -6.19 -5.35 -0.78
CA LEU A 62 -5.94 -5.53 -2.21
C LEU A 62 -4.44 -5.46 -2.58
N ASN A 63 -3.70 -4.48 -2.07
CA ASN A 63 -2.26 -4.37 -2.35
C ASN A 63 -1.50 -5.59 -1.79
N ALA A 64 -1.83 -6.02 -0.57
CA ALA A 64 -1.27 -7.22 0.04
C ALA A 64 -1.59 -8.49 -0.75
N PHE A 65 -2.83 -8.64 -1.24
CA PHE A 65 -3.24 -9.79 -2.03
C PHE A 65 -2.51 -9.86 -3.37
N LEU A 66 -2.43 -8.76 -4.11
CA LEU A 66 -1.71 -8.72 -5.37
C LEU A 66 -0.19 -8.88 -5.19
N SER A 67 0.37 -8.36 -4.09
CA SER A 67 1.78 -8.58 -3.72
C SER A 67 2.07 -10.04 -3.41
N LEU A 68 1.15 -10.73 -2.71
CA LEU A 68 1.25 -12.16 -2.44
C LEU A 68 1.26 -12.96 -3.74
N LEU A 69 0.32 -12.68 -4.66
CA LEU A 69 0.26 -13.39 -5.93
C LEU A 69 1.52 -13.14 -6.79
N ASP A 70 2.06 -11.92 -6.77
CA ASP A 70 3.31 -11.60 -7.45
C ASP A 70 4.51 -12.35 -6.83
N ALA A 71 4.58 -12.41 -5.50
CA ALA A 71 5.62 -13.15 -4.77
C ALA A 71 5.61 -14.64 -5.11
N GLU A 72 4.43 -15.29 -5.13
CA GLU A 72 4.29 -16.70 -5.50
C GLU A 72 4.63 -16.94 -6.97
N LYS A 73 4.19 -16.06 -7.88
CA LYS A 73 4.48 -16.17 -9.31
C LYS A 73 5.98 -16.05 -9.62
N THR A 74 6.69 -15.22 -8.87
CA THR A 74 8.12 -14.92 -9.10
C THR A 74 9.05 -15.67 -8.15
N ALA A 75 8.50 -16.43 -7.20
CA ALA A 75 9.23 -17.09 -6.12
C ALA A 75 10.12 -16.13 -5.27
N ARG A 76 9.78 -14.84 -5.23
CA ARG A 76 10.51 -13.81 -4.46
C ARG A 76 10.07 -13.83 -3.00
N ALA A 77 11.02 -13.77 -2.08
CA ALA A 77 10.69 -13.69 -0.66
C ALA A 77 10.19 -12.27 -0.30
N VAL A 78 8.93 -12.15 0.09
CA VAL A 78 8.31 -10.89 0.49
C VAL A 78 7.93 -10.93 1.97
N PHE A 79 8.49 -9.99 2.72
CA PHE A 79 8.11 -9.67 4.09
C PHE A 79 7.25 -8.41 4.06
N TYR A 80 5.96 -8.56 4.26
CA TYR A 80 4.97 -7.52 4.10
C TYR A 80 4.49 -7.03 5.47
N THR A 81 4.72 -5.76 5.76
CA THR A 81 4.19 -5.10 6.95
C THR A 81 3.12 -4.12 6.51
N SER A 82 1.91 -4.24 7.06
CA SER A 82 0.83 -3.28 6.81
C SER A 82 0.38 -2.63 8.10
N VAL A 83 0.10 -1.33 8.05
CA VAL A 83 -0.46 -0.58 9.19
C VAL A 83 -1.89 -0.16 8.89
N GLU A 84 -2.75 -0.26 9.90
CA GLU A 84 -4.17 0.10 9.76
C GLU A 84 -4.77 0.49 11.10
N ARG A 85 -5.33 1.69 11.18
CA ARG A 85 -5.96 2.18 12.40
C ARG A 85 -7.35 1.60 12.61
N TYR A 86 -8.09 1.41 11.53
CA TYR A 86 -9.49 1.01 11.55
C TYR A 86 -9.74 -0.20 10.63
N PRO A 87 -9.35 -1.42 11.06
CA PRO A 87 -9.56 -2.62 10.25
C PRO A 87 -11.02 -2.80 9.85
N LEU A 88 -11.24 -3.20 8.60
CA LEU A 88 -12.59 -3.46 8.09
C LEU A 88 -13.26 -4.62 8.83
N PRO A 89 -14.58 -4.52 9.10
CA PRO A 89 -15.37 -5.64 9.59
C PRO A 89 -15.33 -6.85 8.63
N ALA A 90 -15.29 -8.06 9.18
CA ALA A 90 -15.20 -9.29 8.40
C ALA A 90 -16.37 -9.49 7.42
N ASP A 91 -17.57 -9.01 7.75
CA ASP A 91 -18.75 -9.08 6.87
C ASP A 91 -18.61 -8.18 5.62
N LYS A 92 -17.85 -7.09 5.72
CA LYS A 92 -17.53 -6.22 4.57
C LYS A 92 -16.47 -6.86 3.70
N VAL A 93 -15.41 -7.38 4.30
CA VAL A 93 -14.33 -8.08 3.59
C VAL A 93 -14.87 -9.25 2.77
N LYS A 94 -15.75 -10.09 3.36
CA LYS A 94 -16.34 -11.26 2.68
C LYS A 94 -17.16 -10.92 1.43
N LYS A 95 -17.58 -9.66 1.26
CA LYS A 95 -18.32 -9.20 0.08
C LYS A 95 -17.41 -8.71 -1.04
N LEU A 96 -16.12 -8.52 -0.80
CA LEU A 96 -15.16 -8.10 -1.81
C LEU A 96 -14.97 -9.20 -2.86
N ASN A 97 -14.95 -8.82 -4.14
CA ASN A 97 -14.90 -9.75 -5.27
C ASN A 97 -13.49 -9.93 -5.87
N TYR A 98 -12.44 -9.48 -5.16
CA TYR A 98 -11.07 -9.46 -5.68
C TYR A 98 -10.56 -10.85 -6.04
N ALA A 99 -10.66 -11.82 -5.13
CA ALA A 99 -10.20 -13.18 -5.41
C ALA A 99 -10.94 -13.80 -6.60
N SER A 100 -12.26 -13.62 -6.69
CA SER A 100 -13.05 -14.13 -7.81
C SER A 100 -12.69 -13.51 -9.16
N LEU A 101 -12.26 -12.24 -9.19
CA LEU A 101 -11.89 -11.56 -10.43
C LEU A 101 -10.43 -11.81 -10.83
N ILE A 102 -9.51 -11.80 -9.86
CA ILE A 102 -8.07 -11.89 -10.10
C ILE A 102 -7.65 -13.36 -10.29
N GLN A 103 -7.98 -14.20 -9.31
CA GLN A 103 -7.56 -15.60 -9.30
C GLN A 103 -8.47 -16.42 -8.37
N PRO A 104 -9.57 -17.01 -8.88
CA PRO A 104 -10.55 -17.73 -8.06
C PRO A 104 -9.95 -18.81 -7.17
N SER A 105 -8.90 -19.50 -7.66
CA SER A 105 -8.18 -20.53 -6.91
C SER A 105 -7.45 -20.00 -5.67
N ALA A 106 -7.21 -18.69 -5.59
CA ALA A 106 -6.54 -18.03 -4.47
C ALA A 106 -7.50 -17.45 -3.43
N THR A 107 -8.80 -17.76 -3.48
CA THR A 107 -9.79 -17.29 -2.50
C THR A 107 -9.40 -17.60 -1.05
N ASN A 108 -8.85 -18.80 -0.79
CA ASN A 108 -8.39 -19.16 0.54
C ASN A 108 -7.19 -18.31 1.01
N LEU A 109 -6.34 -17.87 0.09
CA LEU A 109 -5.20 -16.99 0.41
C LEU A 109 -5.69 -15.59 0.76
N PHE A 110 -6.67 -15.06 0.00
CA PHE A 110 -7.30 -13.78 0.33
C PHE A 110 -7.93 -13.81 1.73
N ASN A 111 -8.73 -14.83 2.04
CA ASN A 111 -9.30 -15.00 3.38
C ASN A 111 -8.21 -15.11 4.45
N LYS A 112 -7.15 -15.88 4.20
CA LYS A 112 -6.03 -16.05 5.14
C LYS A 112 -5.31 -14.73 5.45
N LEU A 113 -5.19 -13.80 4.49
CA LEU A 113 -4.63 -12.45 4.75
C LEU A 113 -5.47 -11.67 5.78
N HIS A 114 -6.80 -11.81 5.71
CA HIS A 114 -7.71 -11.13 6.64
C HIS A 114 -7.81 -11.82 7.99
N ASP A 115 -7.86 -13.16 8.01
CA ASP A 115 -8.05 -13.96 9.21
C ASP A 115 -6.78 -14.13 10.05
N CYS A 116 -5.59 -13.86 9.50
CA CYS A 116 -4.35 -13.98 10.27
C CYS A 116 -4.28 -12.97 11.43
N GLU A 117 -3.54 -13.34 12.47
CA GLU A 117 -3.39 -12.54 13.67
C GLU A 117 -2.77 -11.16 13.38
N TRP A 118 -3.16 -10.17 14.19
CA TRP A 118 -2.53 -8.86 14.23
C TRP A 118 -1.30 -8.88 15.14
N GLU A 119 -0.44 -7.89 14.98
CA GLU A 119 0.81 -7.67 15.72
C GLU A 119 1.90 -8.74 15.56
N THR A 120 1.60 -9.86 14.92
CA THR A 120 2.53 -10.97 14.71
C THR A 120 2.82 -11.18 13.23
N ALA A 121 4.06 -11.54 12.90
CA ALA A 121 4.42 -11.95 11.55
C ALA A 121 3.91 -13.37 11.28
N VAL A 122 3.01 -13.51 10.31
CA VAL A 122 2.38 -14.77 9.93
C VAL A 122 2.82 -15.18 8.53
N LYS A 123 3.39 -16.39 8.41
CA LYS A 123 3.74 -16.96 7.11
C LYS A 123 2.48 -17.42 6.37
N ILE A 124 2.09 -16.67 5.34
CA ILE A 124 0.89 -16.95 4.54
C ILE A 124 1.18 -18.05 3.52
N THR A 125 2.33 -17.94 2.83
CA THR A 125 2.85 -18.89 1.84
C THR A 125 4.37 -19.07 2.03
N PRO A 126 5.04 -19.98 1.30
CA PRO A 126 6.50 -20.09 1.33
C PRO A 126 7.22 -18.78 1.00
N HIS A 127 6.66 -17.95 0.10
CA HIS A 127 7.27 -16.72 -0.39
C HIS A 127 6.68 -15.44 0.21
N PHE A 128 5.61 -15.51 1.02
CA PHE A 128 4.95 -14.32 1.56
C PHE A 128 4.67 -14.43 3.07
N THR A 129 5.24 -13.51 3.83
CA THR A 129 4.97 -13.31 5.26
C THR A 129 4.27 -11.97 5.47
N LEU A 130 3.18 -11.96 6.23
CA LEU A 130 2.40 -10.76 6.54
C LEU A 130 2.46 -10.44 8.03
N GLN A 131 2.80 -9.20 8.38
CA GLN A 131 2.54 -8.62 9.69
C GLN A 131 1.56 -7.45 9.54
N LYS A 132 0.40 -7.56 10.17
CA LYS A 132 -0.56 -6.43 10.27
C LYS A 132 -0.39 -5.76 11.62
N ARG A 133 -0.32 -4.43 11.64
CA ARG A 133 -0.19 -3.64 12.87
C ARG A 133 -1.33 -2.64 12.99
N LYS A 134 -2.01 -2.65 14.13
CA LYS A 134 -3.12 -1.76 14.42
C LYS A 134 -2.63 -0.47 15.06
N ILE A 135 -2.06 0.41 14.24
CA ILE A 135 -1.46 1.67 14.70
C ILE A 135 -2.02 2.88 13.95
N ASP A 136 -1.96 4.04 14.59
CA ASP A 136 -2.22 5.34 14.00
C ASP A 136 -0.93 5.93 13.43
N PHE A 137 -0.68 5.71 12.14
CA PHE A 137 0.58 6.15 11.52
C PHE A 137 0.75 7.67 11.50
N SER A 138 -0.30 8.47 11.73
CA SER A 138 -0.17 9.93 11.88
C SER A 138 0.56 10.35 13.16
N LYS A 139 0.73 9.43 14.12
CA LYS A 139 1.41 9.66 15.39
C LYS A 139 2.82 9.08 15.35
N SER A 140 3.82 9.97 15.39
CA SER A 140 5.23 9.61 15.24
C SER A 140 5.73 8.62 16.30
N ASP A 141 5.17 8.64 17.51
CA ASP A 141 5.52 7.73 18.60
C ASP A 141 5.06 6.28 18.35
N GLU A 142 4.08 6.06 17.48
CA GLU A 142 3.65 4.71 17.06
C GLU A 142 4.51 4.16 15.91
N ILE A 143 5.32 5.00 15.25
CA ILE A 143 6.22 4.65 14.13
C ILE A 143 7.54 4.07 14.67
N ALA A 144 7.45 2.86 15.24
CA ALA A 144 8.62 2.09 15.67
C ALA A 144 8.65 0.75 14.94
N PHE A 145 9.66 0.53 14.10
CA PHE A 145 9.86 -0.72 13.36
C PHE A 145 11.28 -1.24 13.59
N ASN A 146 11.41 -2.58 13.65
CA ASN A 146 12.69 -3.25 13.87
C ASN A 146 13.42 -3.58 12.55
N SER A 147 12.93 -3.06 11.41
CA SER A 147 13.44 -3.39 10.09
C SER A 147 13.24 -2.21 9.15
N ASP A 148 14.20 -2.04 8.24
CA ASP A 148 14.13 -1.09 7.15
C ASP A 148 13.43 -1.70 5.93
N PHE A 149 12.76 -0.84 5.15
CA PHE A 149 11.91 -1.24 4.04
C PHE A 149 12.52 -0.93 2.69
N ASP A 150 12.27 -1.81 1.73
CA ASP A 150 12.72 -1.70 0.34
C ASP A 150 11.64 -1.07 -0.55
N VAL A 151 10.38 -1.25 -0.18
CA VAL A 151 9.23 -0.70 -0.90
C VAL A 151 8.22 -0.14 0.09
N ILE A 152 7.75 1.08 -0.18
CA ILE A 152 6.69 1.75 0.56
C ILE A 152 5.48 1.93 -0.36
N PHE A 153 4.35 1.36 0.05
CA PHE A 153 3.03 1.68 -0.52
C PHE A 153 2.38 2.74 0.37
N PHE A 154 2.41 3.99 -0.08
CA PHE A 154 1.76 5.08 0.64
C PHE A 154 0.34 5.27 0.12
N ASP A 155 -0.60 4.55 0.75
CA ASP A 155 -2.00 4.39 0.33
C ASP A 155 -2.99 4.97 1.35
N ALA A 156 -2.71 6.19 1.83
CA ALA A 156 -3.63 6.94 2.68
C ALA A 156 -4.77 7.57 1.86
N PHE A 157 -5.87 7.91 2.52
CA PHE A 157 -6.91 8.74 1.90
C PHE A 157 -6.36 10.09 1.46
N ALA A 158 -7.00 10.70 0.47
CA ALA A 158 -6.46 11.88 -0.20
C ALA A 158 -6.15 13.03 0.79
N PRO A 159 -5.18 13.93 0.47
CA PRO A 159 -4.79 15.02 1.35
C PRO A 159 -5.92 15.91 1.88
N GLU A 160 -7.01 16.12 1.13
CA GLU A 160 -8.16 16.89 1.61
C GLU A 160 -9.01 16.14 2.65
N LYS A 161 -8.91 14.81 2.68
CA LYS A 161 -9.73 13.94 3.54
C LYS A 161 -9.00 13.52 4.80
N GLN A 162 -7.70 13.32 4.70
CA GLN A 162 -6.85 12.83 5.80
C GLN A 162 -5.52 13.61 5.86
N PRO A 163 -5.55 14.95 5.98
CA PRO A 163 -4.36 15.81 5.88
C PRO A 163 -3.26 15.46 6.88
N GLU A 164 -3.60 14.90 8.03
CA GLU A 164 -2.67 14.47 9.07
C GLU A 164 -1.67 13.39 8.61
N MET A 165 -2.02 12.63 7.57
CA MET A 165 -1.12 11.64 6.96
C MET A 165 -0.11 12.30 5.99
N TRP A 166 -0.40 13.50 5.51
CA TRP A 166 0.37 14.17 4.45
C TRP A 166 1.18 15.34 5.01
N THR A 167 1.98 15.05 6.03
CA THR A 167 2.85 16.04 6.68
C THR A 167 4.32 15.76 6.35
N GLN A 168 5.15 16.80 6.44
CA GLN A 168 6.60 16.64 6.24
C GLN A 168 7.18 15.62 7.22
N THR A 169 6.78 15.68 8.48
CA THR A 169 7.23 14.76 9.54
C THR A 169 6.96 13.30 9.18
N ILE A 170 5.80 12.98 8.59
CA ILE A 170 5.50 11.62 8.15
C ILE A 170 6.44 11.17 7.04
N PHE A 171 6.68 12.01 6.04
CA PHE A 171 7.60 11.66 4.94
C PHE A 171 9.06 11.55 5.42
N ASP A 172 9.48 12.36 6.39
CA ASP A 172 10.81 12.24 7.01
C ASP A 172 10.94 10.91 7.76
N SER A 173 9.93 10.52 8.55
CA SER A 173 9.89 9.22 9.23
C SER A 173 9.93 8.06 8.23
N ILE A 174 9.16 8.13 7.14
CA ILE A 174 9.20 7.10 6.10
C ILE A 174 10.59 7.00 5.44
N PHE A 175 11.22 8.14 5.15
CA PHE A 175 12.58 8.14 4.59
C PHE A 175 13.61 7.52 5.54
N ALA A 176 13.46 7.74 6.85
CA ALA A 176 14.31 7.13 7.86
C ALA A 176 14.15 5.61 7.92
N LEU A 177 12.93 5.09 7.70
CA LEU A 177 12.63 3.65 7.65
C LEU A 177 13.06 2.96 6.34
N CYS A 178 13.55 3.70 5.35
CA CYS A 178 13.88 3.16 4.04
C CYS A 178 15.33 2.67 3.95
N ASN A 179 15.52 1.47 3.39
CA ASN A 179 16.83 0.99 2.95
C ASN A 179 17.41 1.89 1.82
N PRO A 180 18.73 1.85 1.57
CA PRO A 180 19.29 2.34 0.33
C PRO A 180 18.58 1.72 -0.88
N HIS A 181 18.31 2.55 -1.89
CA HIS A 181 17.55 2.22 -3.10
C HIS A 181 16.07 1.88 -2.88
N ALA A 182 15.52 2.17 -1.71
CA ALA A 182 14.10 1.96 -1.45
C ALA A 182 13.22 2.80 -2.39
N ILE A 183 12.05 2.26 -2.70
CA ILE A 183 11.06 2.86 -3.59
C ILE A 183 9.82 3.20 -2.79
N ILE A 184 9.32 4.43 -2.91
CA ILE A 184 7.99 4.82 -2.42
C ILE A 184 7.07 5.09 -3.60
N THR A 185 5.83 4.62 -3.52
CA THR A 185 4.79 4.85 -4.52
C THR A 185 3.52 5.38 -3.87
N THR A 186 2.82 6.26 -4.57
CA THR A 186 1.48 6.74 -4.18
C THR A 186 0.70 7.19 -5.41
N TYR A 187 -0.61 6.98 -5.40
CA TYR A 187 -1.50 7.49 -6.45
C TYR A 187 -1.54 9.04 -6.47
N CYS A 188 -1.17 9.70 -5.36
CA CYS A 188 -1.34 11.13 -5.20
C CYS A 188 -0.22 11.92 -5.90
N ALA A 189 -0.58 12.66 -6.96
CA ALA A 189 0.37 13.45 -7.77
C ALA A 189 0.40 14.96 -7.44
N LYS A 190 -0.10 15.37 -6.28
CA LYS A 190 -0.13 16.81 -5.94
C LYS A 190 1.26 17.39 -5.78
N GLY A 191 1.43 18.63 -6.24
CA GLY A 191 2.72 19.32 -6.16
C GLY A 191 3.26 19.46 -4.74
N ILE A 192 2.38 19.62 -3.73
CA ILE A 192 2.79 19.68 -2.33
C ILE A 192 3.35 18.34 -1.83
N VAL A 193 2.71 17.22 -2.17
CA VAL A 193 3.17 15.86 -1.83
C VAL A 193 4.52 15.57 -2.46
N ARG A 194 4.69 15.92 -3.74
CA ARG A 194 5.99 15.81 -4.42
C ARG A 194 7.07 16.61 -3.68
N ARG A 195 6.79 17.86 -3.30
CA ARG A 195 7.77 18.67 -2.57
C ARG A 195 8.12 18.06 -1.21
N MET A 196 7.15 17.53 -0.47
CA MET A 196 7.42 16.90 0.82
C MET A 196 8.31 15.65 0.68
N LEU A 197 8.03 14.80 -0.31
CA LEU A 197 8.89 13.64 -0.63
C LEU A 197 10.31 14.07 -1.00
N GLN A 198 10.45 15.13 -1.82
CA GLN A 198 11.77 15.67 -2.17
C GLN A 198 12.50 16.25 -0.96
N SER A 199 11.79 16.99 -0.10
CA SER A 199 12.34 17.55 1.14
C SER A 199 12.77 16.48 2.14
N ALA A 200 12.08 15.33 2.17
CA ALA A 200 12.48 14.18 2.98
C ALA A 200 13.75 13.48 2.45
N GLY A 201 14.12 13.72 1.19
CA GLY A 201 15.35 13.19 0.58
C GLY A 201 15.13 12.21 -0.58
N PHE A 202 13.90 11.96 -1.03
CA PHE A 202 13.64 11.11 -2.18
C PHE A 202 13.94 11.84 -3.50
N THR A 203 14.55 11.14 -4.45
CA THR A 203 14.51 11.51 -5.88
C THR A 203 13.12 11.17 -6.41
N VAL A 204 12.31 12.17 -6.76
CA VAL A 204 10.89 11.96 -7.14
C VAL A 204 10.65 12.20 -8.62
N GLU A 205 10.06 11.20 -9.26
CA GLU A 205 9.58 11.24 -10.64
C GLU A 205 8.04 11.22 -10.71
N ARG A 206 7.51 11.78 -11.81
CA ARG A 206 6.09 11.65 -12.16
C ARG A 206 5.96 10.57 -13.21
N LEU A 207 5.08 9.61 -12.95
CA LEU A 207 4.76 8.55 -13.89
C LEU A 207 3.35 8.76 -14.44
N PRO A 208 3.01 8.21 -15.62
CA PRO A 208 1.62 8.17 -16.08
C PRO A 208 0.73 7.57 -14.99
N GLY A 209 -0.42 8.20 -14.72
CA GLY A 209 -1.37 7.69 -13.73
C GLY A 209 -2.20 6.50 -14.26
N PRO A 210 -2.90 5.78 -13.36
CA PRO A 210 -3.90 4.78 -13.74
C PRO A 210 -5.12 5.46 -14.40
N PRO A 211 -6.07 4.69 -14.98
CA PRO A 211 -7.31 5.25 -15.52
C PRO A 211 -7.99 6.25 -14.58
N GLY A 212 -8.35 7.42 -15.11
CA GLY A 212 -8.92 8.52 -14.34
C GLY A 212 -7.92 9.47 -13.67
N LYS A 213 -6.62 9.18 -13.68
CA LYS A 213 -5.56 10.03 -13.12
C LYS A 213 -4.48 10.31 -14.17
N ARG A 214 -4.07 11.57 -14.31
CA ARG A 214 -3.04 11.96 -15.29
C ARG A 214 -1.64 11.49 -14.90
N GLU A 215 -1.31 11.62 -13.62
CA GLU A 215 0.02 11.35 -13.08
C GLU A 215 -0.11 10.62 -11.74
N MET A 216 0.95 9.90 -11.37
CA MET A 216 1.22 9.37 -10.03
C MET A 216 2.68 9.67 -9.65
N LEU A 217 3.06 9.44 -8.38
CA LEU A 217 4.44 9.69 -7.92
C LEU A 217 5.15 8.38 -7.59
N ARG A 218 6.44 8.36 -7.94
CA ARG A 218 7.41 7.41 -7.41
C ARG A 218 8.61 8.17 -6.86
N GLY A 219 9.04 7.83 -5.65
CA GLY A 219 10.27 8.32 -5.03
C GLY A 219 11.29 7.19 -4.92
N ARG A 220 12.58 7.52 -5.03
CA ARG A 220 13.70 6.61 -4.77
C ARG A 220 14.64 7.21 -3.75
N LYS A 221 15.05 6.42 -2.76
CA LYS A 221 16.14 6.78 -1.85
C LYS A 221 17.45 6.40 -2.52
N GLU A 222 18.28 7.39 -2.85
CA GLU A 222 19.60 7.10 -3.43
C GLU A 222 20.48 6.37 -2.41
N SER A 223 21.47 5.62 -2.90
CA SER A 223 22.52 5.13 -2.01
C SER A 223 23.28 6.33 -1.46
N THR A 224 23.22 6.53 -0.15
CA THR A 224 24.17 7.42 0.53
C THR A 224 25.56 6.79 0.44
N PHE A 225 26.31 7.15 -0.60
CA PHE A 225 27.76 7.09 -0.55
C PHE A 225 28.18 8.19 0.43
N PHE A 226 28.53 7.82 1.66
CA PHE A 226 29.42 8.66 2.43
C PHE A 226 30.82 8.50 1.79
N PRO A 227 31.43 9.57 1.24
CA PRO A 227 32.83 9.54 0.86
C PRO A 227 33.74 9.32 2.06
#